data_AF-A0A7Y8H6I4-F1
#
_entry.id   AF-A0A7Y8H6I4-F1
#
_cell.length_a   1.000
_cell.length_b   1.000
_cell.length_c   1.000
_cell.angle_alpha   90.00
_cell.angle_beta   90.00
_cell.angle_gamma   90.00
#
_symmetry.space_group_name_H-M   'P 1'
#
loop_
_entity.id
_entity.type
_entity.pdbx_description
1 polymer ?
#
loop_
_entity_poly.entity_id
_entity_poly.type
_entity_poly.pdbx_seq_one_letter_code
_entity_poly.pdbx_strand_id
1 'polypeptide(L)'
;MKLEELQVYQLSMDIAERLWNIVIEWDYFAKNVVGKQLMKAADSVAANLSEGFGRYFYKENKQFCYYSRGSLFETKTWVRKANNRKLIDEKTYLEIINELDTIGVKLNNYINTIGKTQNNK
;
A
#
# COMPACT_ATOMS: atom_id res chain seq x y z
N MET A 1 0.96 20.65 6.54
CA MET A 1 1.28 19.42 5.79
C MET A 1 0.09 19.14 4.89
N LYS A 2 0.33 18.89 3.61
CA LYS A 2 -0.67 18.41 2.65
C LYS A 2 -0.53 16.90 2.47
N LEU A 3 -1.57 16.23 1.98
CA LEU A 3 -1.55 14.77 1.77
C LEU A 3 -0.45 14.40 0.76
N GLU A 4 -0.30 15.21 -0.27
CA GLU A 4 0.66 15.01 -1.36
C GLU A 4 2.11 15.15 -0.88
N GLU A 5 2.37 15.72 0.29
CA GLU A 5 3.70 15.79 0.90
C GLU A 5 4.06 14.50 1.68
N LEU A 6 3.08 13.62 1.90
CA LEU A 6 3.28 12.39 2.64
C LEU A 6 3.97 11.34 1.77
N GLN A 7 5.28 11.15 1.97
CA GLN A 7 6.08 10.21 1.17
C GLN A 7 5.49 8.80 1.10
N VAL A 8 4.94 8.27 2.21
CA VAL A 8 4.33 6.94 2.20
C VAL A 8 3.06 6.88 1.34
N TYR A 9 2.31 7.98 1.23
CA TYR A 9 1.15 8.08 0.35
C TYR A 9 1.58 8.07 -1.12
N GLN A 10 2.58 8.89 -1.49
CA GLN A 10 3.13 8.91 -2.85
C GLN A 10 3.60 7.53 -3.31
N LEU A 11 4.44 6.87 -2.48
CA LEU A 11 4.93 5.52 -2.79
C LEU A 11 3.80 4.49 -2.91
N SER A 12 2.73 4.65 -2.13
CA SER A 12 1.56 3.77 -2.21
C SER A 12 0.74 3.99 -3.48
N MET A 13 0.67 5.22 -3.99
CA MET A 13 0.07 5.52 -5.30
C MET A 13 0.92 4.89 -6.41
N ASP A 14 2.23 5.12 -6.40
CA ASP A 14 3.14 4.67 -7.45
C ASP A 14 3.15 3.14 -7.60
N ILE A 15 3.18 2.40 -6.48
CA ILE A 15 3.16 0.92 -6.53
C ILE A 15 1.83 0.38 -7.06
N ALA A 16 0.71 1.06 -6.77
CA ALA A 16 -0.60 0.65 -7.26
C ALA A 16 -0.67 0.81 -8.79
N GLU A 17 -0.21 1.93 -9.35
CA GLU A 17 -0.15 2.14 -10.80
C GLU A 17 0.77 1.14 -11.50
N ARG A 18 1.91 0.80 -10.87
CA ARG A 18 2.80 -0.24 -11.39
C ARG A 18 2.12 -1.61 -11.43
N LEU A 19 1.44 -1.99 -10.34
CA LEU A 19 0.70 -3.24 -10.26
C LEU A 19 -0.46 -3.28 -11.26
N TRP A 20 -1.15 -2.16 -11.47
CA TRP A 20 -2.20 -2.03 -12.48
C TRP A 20 -1.67 -2.38 -13.87
N ASN A 21 -0.57 -1.75 -14.29
CA ASN A 21 0.03 -2.01 -15.60
C ASN A 21 0.46 -3.47 -15.80
N ILE A 22 0.79 -4.19 -14.72
CA ILE A 22 1.08 -5.62 -14.79
C ILE A 22 -0.22 -6.44 -14.91
N VAL A 23 -1.23 -6.12 -14.10
CA VAL A 23 -2.48 -6.88 -14.00
C VAL A 23 -3.34 -6.73 -15.26
N ILE A 24 -3.30 -5.58 -15.94
CA ILE A 24 -4.08 -5.36 -17.17
C ILE A 24 -3.63 -6.27 -18.32
N GLU A 25 -2.39 -6.74 -18.31
CA GLU A 25 -1.85 -7.65 -19.33
C GLU A 25 -2.23 -9.12 -19.07
N TRP A 26 -2.79 -9.45 -17.90
CA TRP A 26 -3.19 -10.81 -17.59
C TRP A 26 -4.47 -11.25 -18.32
N ASP A 27 -4.54 -12.55 -18.62
CA ASP A 27 -5.74 -13.21 -19.11
C ASP A 27 -6.93 -13.02 -18.17
N TYR A 28 -8.13 -13.09 -18.74
CA TYR A 28 -9.39 -12.81 -18.04
C TYR A 28 -9.52 -13.56 -16.70
N PHE A 29 -9.21 -14.86 -16.67
CA PHE A 29 -9.33 -15.66 -15.45
C PHE A 29 -8.40 -15.15 -14.34
N ALA A 30 -7.11 -14.99 -14.65
CA ALA A 30 -6.10 -14.50 -13.70
C ALA A 30 -6.42 -13.08 -13.20
N LYS A 31 -6.82 -12.20 -14.12
CA LYS A 31 -7.28 -10.84 -13.82
C LYS A 31 -8.49 -10.85 -12.88
N ASN A 32 -9.48 -11.71 -13.13
CA ASN A 32 -10.69 -11.76 -12.32
C ASN A 32 -10.46 -12.32 -10.90
N VAL A 33 -9.59 -13.33 -10.74
CA VAL A 33 -9.43 -14.04 -9.46
C VAL A 33 -8.25 -13.54 -8.62
N VAL A 34 -7.14 -13.12 -9.25
CA VAL A 34 -5.96 -12.56 -8.56
C VAL A 34 -5.93 -11.06 -8.75
N GLY A 35 -6.02 -10.60 -10.01
CA GLY A 35 -5.83 -9.19 -10.37
C GLY A 35 -6.77 -8.27 -9.59
N LYS A 36 -8.07 -8.57 -9.57
CA LYS A 36 -9.06 -7.79 -8.82
C LYS A 36 -8.77 -7.71 -7.32
N GLN A 37 -8.30 -8.80 -6.70
CA GLN A 37 -8.00 -8.82 -5.27
C GLN A 37 -6.70 -8.06 -4.97
N LEU A 38 -5.69 -8.25 -5.81
CA LEU A 38 -4.43 -7.50 -5.75
C LEU A 38 -4.68 -5.99 -5.84
N MET A 39 -5.50 -5.56 -6.79
CA MET A 39 -5.73 -4.12 -7.00
C MET A 39 -6.54 -3.49 -5.88
N LYS A 40 -7.61 -4.15 -5.42
CA LYS A 40 -8.35 -3.71 -4.24
C LYS A 40 -7.44 -3.53 -3.02
N ALA A 41 -6.54 -4.48 -2.78
CA ALA A 41 -5.61 -4.39 -1.66
C ALA A 41 -4.58 -3.26 -1.85
N ALA A 42 -3.99 -3.12 -3.03
CA ALA A 42 -2.97 -2.11 -3.31
C ALA A 42 -3.55 -0.68 -3.23
N ASP A 43 -4.67 -0.43 -3.90
CA ASP A 43 -5.34 0.88 -3.92
C ASP A 43 -5.79 1.29 -2.51
N SER A 44 -6.22 0.31 -1.71
CA SER A 44 -6.66 0.52 -0.33
C SER A 44 -5.55 1.03 0.59
N VAL A 45 -4.26 0.82 0.27
CA VAL A 45 -3.15 1.39 1.06
C VAL A 45 -3.18 2.91 1.01
N ALA A 46 -3.19 3.49 -0.20
CA ALA A 46 -3.22 4.94 -0.37
C ALA A 46 -4.59 5.53 0.02
N ALA A 47 -5.68 4.83 -0.27
CA ALA A 47 -7.03 5.27 0.09
C ALA A 47 -7.20 5.42 1.61
N ASN A 48 -6.77 4.43 2.40
CA ASN A 48 -6.83 4.53 3.86
C ASN A 48 -5.88 5.60 4.41
N LEU A 49 -4.69 5.80 3.81
CA LEU A 49 -3.80 6.90 4.21
C LEU A 49 -4.45 8.27 4.00
N SER A 50 -5.08 8.47 2.85
CA SER A 50 -5.83 9.68 2.52
C SER A 50 -7.00 9.90 3.47
N GLU A 51 -7.81 8.86 3.69
CA GLU A 51 -8.97 8.95 4.58
C GLU A 51 -8.56 9.26 6.01
N GLY A 52 -7.51 8.59 6.51
CA GLY A 52 -6.94 8.84 7.83
C GLY A 52 -6.39 10.26 7.99
N PHE A 53 -5.68 10.76 6.96
CA PHE A 53 -5.14 12.11 6.93
C PHE A 53 -6.24 13.18 7.03
N GLY A 54 -7.41 12.92 6.43
CA GLY A 54 -8.57 13.82 6.50
C GLY A 54 -9.32 13.81 7.83
N ARG A 55 -8.99 12.91 8.78
CA ARG A 55 -9.67 12.85 10.09
C ARG A 55 -9.18 13.92 11.04
N TYR A 56 -10.10 14.46 11.85
CA TYR A 56 -9.80 15.49 12.84
C TYR A 56 -9.00 14.93 14.03
N PHE A 57 -9.40 13.79 14.59
CA PHE A 57 -8.73 13.23 15.76
C PHE A 57 -7.57 12.31 15.37
N TYR A 58 -6.40 12.53 16.00
CA TYR A 58 -5.19 11.74 15.71
C TYR A 58 -5.38 10.22 15.92
N LYS A 59 -6.27 9.81 16.83
CA LYS A 59 -6.58 8.39 17.06
C LYS A 59 -7.25 7.75 15.85
N GLU A 60 -8.15 8.47 15.18
CA GLU A 60 -8.79 8.01 13.95
C GLU A 60 -7.78 7.92 12.81
N ASN A 61 -6.97 8.97 12.61
CA ASN A 61 -5.89 8.93 11.61
C ASN A 61 -4.99 7.70 11.81
N LYS A 62 -4.57 7.44 13.06
CA LYS A 62 -3.75 6.28 13.40
C LYS A 62 -4.46 4.95 13.11
N GLN A 63 -5.76 4.86 13.36
CA GLN A 63 -6.56 3.68 13.04
C GLN A 63 -6.59 3.40 11.53
N PHE A 64 -6.81 4.42 10.71
CA PHE A 64 -6.76 4.29 9.24
C PHE A 64 -5.37 3.92 8.72
N CYS A 65 -4.30 4.41 9.36
CA CYS A 65 -2.95 3.96 9.03
C CYS A 65 -2.75 2.46 9.34
N TYR A 66 -3.42 1.90 10.36
CA TYR A 66 -3.41 0.46 10.59
C TYR A 66 -4.18 -0.33 9.54
N TYR A 67 -5.29 0.20 9.02
CA TYR A 67 -5.97 -0.39 7.87
C TYR A 67 -5.09 -0.38 6.62
N SER A 68 -4.41 0.75 6.36
CA SER A 68 -3.41 0.86 5.30
C SER A 68 -2.33 -0.23 5.43
N ARG A 69 -1.87 -0.48 6.66
CA ARG A 69 -0.89 -1.55 6.94
C ARG A 69 -1.46 -2.93 6.68
N GLY A 70 -2.71 -3.19 7.05
CA GLY A 70 -3.43 -4.43 6.72
C GLY A 70 -3.46 -4.67 5.20
N SER A 71 -3.91 -3.66 4.44
CA SER A 71 -3.96 -3.69 2.98
C SER A 71 -2.58 -3.90 2.34
N LEU A 72 -1.51 -3.36 2.92
CA LEU A 72 -0.13 -3.59 2.45
C LEU A 72 0.27 -5.06 2.57
N PHE A 73 -0.03 -5.72 3.69
CA PHE A 73 0.25 -7.15 3.86
C PHE A 73 -0.62 -8.03 2.96
N GLU A 74 -1.87 -7.62 2.74
CA GLU A 74 -2.74 -8.28 1.78
C GLU A 74 -2.19 -8.15 0.35
N THR A 75 -1.68 -6.97 -0.03
CA THR A 75 -1.01 -6.73 -1.31
C THR A 75 0.18 -7.69 -1.49
N LYS A 76 1.07 -7.79 -0.50
CA LYS A 76 2.19 -8.74 -0.50
C LYS A 76 1.73 -10.19 -0.70
N THR A 77 0.61 -10.56 -0.06
CA THR A 77 0.02 -11.89 -0.21
C THR A 77 -0.41 -12.17 -1.65
N TRP A 78 -1.07 -11.21 -2.30
CA TRP A 78 -1.52 -11.36 -3.68
C TRP A 78 -0.37 -11.32 -4.69
N VAL A 79 0.65 -10.48 -4.47
CA VAL A 79 1.90 -10.48 -5.25
C VAL A 79 2.60 -11.85 -5.17
N ARG A 80 2.71 -12.43 -3.97
CA ARG A 80 3.27 -13.77 -3.80
C ARG A 80 2.46 -14.85 -4.51
N LYS A 81 1.12 -14.76 -4.46
CA LYS A 81 0.24 -15.67 -5.22
C LYS A 81 0.44 -15.50 -6.73
N ALA A 82 0.62 -14.28 -7.23
CA ALA A 82 0.87 -14.02 -8.64
C ALA A 82 2.19 -14.68 -9.09
N ASN A 83 3.27 -14.53 -8.31
CA ASN A 83 4.55 -15.20 -8.58
C ASN A 83 4.42 -16.73 -8.56
N ASN A 84 3.79 -17.31 -7.54
CA ASN A 84 3.57 -18.76 -7.45
C ASN A 84 2.76 -19.31 -8.64
N ARG A 85 1.88 -18.50 -9.23
CA ARG A 85 1.07 -18.83 -10.40
C ARG A 85 1.74 -18.46 -11.72
N LYS A 86 2.99 -18.00 -11.68
CA LYS A 86 3.79 -17.57 -12.84
C LYS A 86 3.11 -16.46 -13.66
N LEU A 87 2.36 -15.58 -12.98
CA LEU A 87 1.74 -14.39 -13.58
C LEU A 87 2.70 -13.19 -13.65
N ILE A 88 3.80 -13.27 -12.89
CA ILE A 88 4.94 -12.36 -12.93
C ILE A 88 6.21 -13.19 -12.83
N ASP A 89 7.33 -12.68 -13.36
CA ASP A 89 8.63 -13.32 -13.20
C ASP A 89 9.25 -13.01 -11.82
N GLU A 90 10.28 -13.78 -11.47
CA GLU A 90 10.95 -13.68 -10.18
C GLU A 90 11.60 -12.30 -9.97
N LYS A 91 12.15 -11.69 -11.03
CA LYS A 91 12.75 -10.36 -10.96
C LYS A 91 11.71 -9.32 -10.56
N THR A 92 10.58 -9.30 -11.26
CA THR A 92 9.44 -8.40 -11.01
C THR A 92 8.87 -8.62 -9.61
N TYR A 93 8.75 -9.88 -9.20
CA TYR A 93 8.33 -10.23 -7.84
C TYR A 93 9.26 -9.62 -6.77
N LEU A 94 10.57 -9.80 -6.91
CA LEU A 94 11.54 -9.27 -5.94
C LEU A 94 11.54 -7.74 -5.89
N GLU A 95 11.47 -7.08 -7.05
CA GLU A 95 11.37 -5.61 -7.12
C GLU A 95 10.12 -5.09 -6.39
N ILE A 96 8.95 -5.67 -6.68
CA ILE A 96 7.68 -5.27 -6.05
C ILE A 96 7.73 -5.52 -4.53
N ILE A 97 8.25 -6.66 -4.07
CA ILE A 97 8.33 -6.96 -2.64
C ILE A 97 9.24 -5.98 -1.92
N ASN A 98 10.40 -5.64 -2.49
CA ASN A 98 11.31 -4.65 -1.91
C ASN A 98 10.67 -3.26 -1.80
N GLU A 99 9.87 -2.85 -2.80
CA GLU A 99 9.11 -1.61 -2.75
C GLU A 99 8.02 -1.64 -1.66
N LEU A 100 7.26 -2.74 -1.56
CA LEU A 100 6.26 -2.92 -0.51
C LEU A 100 6.87 -2.99 0.90
N ASP A 101 8.08 -3.52 1.06
CA ASP A 101 8.83 -3.49 2.31
C ASP A 101 9.26 -2.07 2.68
N THR A 102 9.75 -1.30 1.70
CA THR A 102 10.08 0.12 1.87
C THR A 102 8.85 0.93 2.31
N ILE A 103 7.70 0.72 1.65
CA ILE A 103 6.43 1.34 2.04
C ILE A 103 6.06 0.96 3.48
N GLY A 104 6.22 -0.31 3.86
CA GLY A 104 5.95 -0.78 5.22
C GLY A 104 6.78 -0.07 6.29
N VAL A 105 8.07 0.15 6.03
CA VAL A 105 8.95 0.91 6.93
C VAL A 105 8.48 2.37 7.05
N LYS A 106 8.19 3.02 5.92
CA LYS A 106 7.74 4.42 5.88
C LYS A 106 6.38 4.59 6.58
N LEU A 107 5.46 3.64 6.39
CA LEU A 107 4.16 3.61 7.04
C LEU A 107 4.29 3.49 8.55
N ASN A 108 5.12 2.57 9.04
CA ASN A 108 5.36 2.42 10.48
C ASN A 108 5.98 3.69 11.08
N ASN A 109 6.92 4.33 10.37
CA ASN A 109 7.49 5.59 10.81
C ASN A 109 6.44 6.70 10.92
N TYR A 110 5.55 6.82 9.93
CA TYR A 110 4.45 7.78 9.96
C TYR A 110 3.45 7.50 11.11
N ILE A 111 3.06 6.25 11.32
CA ILE A 111 2.22 5.84 12.46
C ILE A 111 2.84 6.27 13.80
N ASN A 112 4.17 6.18 13.91
CA ASN A 112 4.91 6.55 15.11
C ASN A 112 5.03 8.06 15.33
N THR A 113 4.77 8.90 14.31
CA THR A 113 4.72 10.37 14.47
C THR A 113 3.34 10.85 14.90
N ILE A 114 2.27 10.10 14.60
CA ILE A 114 0.88 10.50 14.91
C ILE A 114 0.62 10.46 16.42
N GLY A 115 0.09 11.57 16.95
CA GLY A 115 -0.29 11.71 18.35
C GLY A 115 0.89 11.98 19.30
N LYS A 116 2.11 12.16 18.79
CA LYS A 116 3.18 12.76 19.57
C LYS A 116 2.93 14.26 19.63
N THR A 117 2.56 14.76 20.81
CA THR A 117 2.64 16.18 21.12
C THR A 117 4.08 16.60 20.81
N GLN A 118 4.28 17.63 19.98
CA GLN A 118 5.51 18.40 20.06
C GLN A 118 5.56 18.89 21.52
N ASN A 119 6.39 18.26 22.35
CA ASN A 119 6.87 18.88 23.56
C ASN A 119 7.75 20.05 23.11
N ASN A 120 7.11 21.14 22.72
CA ASN A 120 7.76 22.43 22.56
C ASN A 120 8.18 22.83 23.97
N LYS A 121 9.48 22.61 24.24
CA LYS A 121 10.24 23.35 25.23
C LYS A 121 10.16 24.84 24.93
#